data_AF-A0A1S3RVN7-F1
#
_entry.id   AF-A0A1S3RVN7-F1
#
_cell.length_a   1.000
_cell.length_b   1.000
_cell.length_c   1.000
_cell.angle_alpha   90.00
_cell.angle_beta   90.00
_cell.angle_gamma   90.00
#
_symmetry.space_group_name_H-M   'P 1'
#
loop_
_entity.id
_entity.type
_entity.pdbx_description
1 polymer ?
#
loop_
_entity_poly.entity_id
_entity_poly.type
_entity_poly.pdbx_seq_one_letter_code
_entity_poly.pdbx_strand_id
1 'polypeptide(L)'
;MTVERLLRIVKDKGEAAVSILCKDFEVPMFNPAELAFLTEYTATMSPVAKAINILQAETNVQMGWLLPTINLLITKLDRLKLSLKYCKPLVNALELGQKKRFGHMFHDPELIPAAILLPKFKTTWTKDDATIRMGMDYIKDHLEEPLLQLGYGTSSSDEDDFSAMKTSQA
;
A
#
# COMPACT_ATOMS: atom_id res chain seq x y z
N MET A 1 -9.37 -12.62 -4.61
CA MET A 1 -8.64 -13.93 -4.54
C MET A 1 -9.61 -15.10 -4.72
N THR A 2 -9.14 -16.29 -5.10
CA THR A 2 -10.00 -17.48 -5.29
C THR A 2 -10.70 -17.92 -4.00
N VAL A 3 -9.99 -17.92 -2.87
CA VAL A 3 -10.55 -18.24 -1.54
C VAL A 3 -11.70 -17.30 -1.16
N GLU A 4 -11.55 -16.01 -1.46
CA GLU A 4 -12.57 -15.00 -1.20
C GLU A 4 -13.85 -15.25 -2.02
N ARG A 5 -13.74 -15.74 -3.26
CA ARG A 5 -14.90 -16.13 -4.07
C ARG A 5 -15.61 -17.33 -3.47
N LEU A 6 -14.86 -18.32 -2.98
CA LEU A 6 -15.43 -19.49 -2.30
C LEU A 6 -16.23 -19.08 -1.06
N LEU A 7 -15.67 -18.22 -0.20
CA LEU A 7 -16.38 -17.73 0.99
C LEU A 7 -17.63 -16.91 0.64
N ARG A 8 -17.60 -16.13 -0.44
CA ARG A 8 -18.81 -15.44 -0.92
C ARG A 8 -19.89 -16.43 -1.37
N ILE A 9 -19.52 -17.48 -2.10
CA ILE A 9 -20.48 -18.51 -2.52
C ILE A 9 -21.11 -19.20 -1.30
N VAL A 10 -20.31 -19.54 -0.28
CA VAL A 10 -20.82 -20.09 0.99
C VAL A 10 -21.82 -19.12 1.64
N LYS A 11 -21.49 -17.82 1.68
CA LYS A 11 -22.35 -16.79 2.29
C LYS A 11 -23.66 -16.56 1.51
N ASP A 12 -23.58 -16.50 0.19
CA ASP A 12 -24.68 -16.06 -0.67
C ASP A 12 -25.60 -17.23 -1.06
N LYS A 13 -25.04 -18.43 -1.26
CA LYS A 13 -25.76 -19.62 -1.73
C LYS A 13 -25.87 -20.74 -0.68
N GLY A 14 -25.23 -20.57 0.47
CA GLY A 14 -25.21 -21.55 1.56
C GLY A 14 -24.21 -22.70 1.32
N GLU A 15 -23.94 -23.45 2.39
CA GLU A 15 -23.01 -24.59 2.38
C GLU A 15 -23.46 -25.72 1.44
N ALA A 16 -24.76 -25.86 1.19
CA ALA A 16 -25.31 -26.87 0.29
C ALA A 16 -24.80 -26.71 -1.15
N ALA A 17 -24.65 -25.47 -1.63
CA ALA A 17 -24.12 -25.21 -2.97
C ALA A 17 -22.65 -25.62 -3.11
N VAL A 18 -21.86 -25.42 -2.06
CA VAL A 18 -20.45 -25.86 -2.03
C VAL A 18 -20.36 -27.36 -1.86
N SER A 19 -21.28 -28.00 -1.11
CA SER A 19 -21.34 -29.45 -0.98
C SER A 19 -21.61 -30.15 -2.32
N ILE A 20 -22.48 -29.59 -3.17
CA ILE A 20 -22.72 -30.11 -4.53
C ILE A 20 -21.44 -30.01 -5.36
N LEU A 21 -20.78 -28.86 -5.37
CA LEU A 21 -19.51 -28.68 -6.09
C LEU A 21 -18.44 -29.66 -5.58
N CYS A 22 -18.31 -29.83 -4.26
CA CYS A 22 -17.37 -30.78 -3.67
C CYS A 22 -17.64 -32.21 -4.12
N LYS A 23 -18.92 -32.61 -4.24
CA LYS A 23 -19.30 -33.93 -4.79
C LYS A 23 -18.96 -34.04 -6.28
N ASP A 24 -19.25 -33.01 -7.08
CA ASP A 24 -18.98 -33.01 -8.52
C ASP A 24 -17.47 -33.09 -8.82
N PHE A 25 -16.64 -32.50 -7.97
CA PHE A 25 -15.18 -32.53 -8.07
C PHE A 25 -14.51 -33.67 -7.28
N GLU A 26 -15.29 -34.56 -6.66
CA GLU A 26 -14.81 -35.68 -5.82
C GLU A 26 -13.86 -35.24 -4.68
N VAL A 27 -14.08 -34.05 -4.12
CA VAL A 27 -13.29 -33.50 -3.01
C VAL A 27 -14.08 -33.50 -1.69
N PRO A 28 -13.41 -33.72 -0.54
CA PRO A 28 -14.08 -33.66 0.75
C PRO A 28 -14.63 -32.25 1.03
N MET A 29 -15.76 -32.20 1.74
CA MET A 29 -16.36 -30.94 2.17
C MET A 29 -15.53 -30.30 3.28
N PHE A 30 -15.46 -28.97 3.28
CA PHE A 30 -14.79 -28.22 4.34
C PHE A 30 -15.49 -28.41 5.68
N ASN A 31 -14.71 -28.65 6.72
CA ASN A 31 -15.21 -28.62 8.08
C ASN A 31 -15.32 -27.18 8.63
N PRO A 32 -16.05 -26.95 9.75
CA PRO A 32 -16.22 -25.60 10.30
C PRO A 32 -14.91 -24.91 10.69
N ALA A 33 -13.89 -25.66 11.12
CA ALA A 33 -12.58 -25.10 11.47
C ALA A 33 -11.80 -24.66 10.23
N GLU A 34 -11.89 -25.41 9.12
CA GLU A 34 -11.31 -25.04 7.83
C GLU A 34 -11.98 -23.79 7.26
N LEU A 35 -13.31 -23.68 7.34
CA LEU A 35 -14.03 -22.47 6.92
C LEU A 35 -13.65 -21.25 7.78
N ALA A 36 -13.50 -21.43 9.09
CA ALA A 36 -13.01 -20.39 9.98
C ALA A 36 -11.57 -19.97 9.64
N PHE A 37 -10.69 -20.93 9.36
CA PHE A 37 -9.33 -20.66 8.89
C PHE A 37 -9.32 -19.90 7.56
N LEU A 38 -10.11 -20.32 6.56
CA LEU A 38 -10.17 -19.64 5.25
C LEU A 38 -10.67 -18.20 5.38
N THR A 39 -11.59 -17.96 6.32
CA THR A 39 -12.09 -16.63 6.66
C THR A 39 -10.97 -15.76 7.22
N GLU A 40 -10.23 -16.27 8.22
CA GLU A 40 -9.07 -15.58 8.78
C GLU A 40 -7.98 -15.34 7.73
N TYR A 41 -7.68 -16.35 6.91
CA TYR A 41 -6.70 -16.26 5.82
C TYR A 41 -7.05 -15.14 4.86
N THR A 42 -8.32 -15.06 4.44
CA THR A 42 -8.80 -14.02 3.53
C THR A 42 -8.70 -12.64 4.17
N ALA A 43 -9.03 -12.52 5.45
CA ALA A 43 -8.90 -11.27 6.21
C ALA A 43 -7.44 -10.82 6.31
N THR A 44 -6.50 -11.74 6.55
CA THR A 44 -5.05 -11.47 6.62
C THR A 44 -4.45 -11.13 5.27
N MET A 45 -4.81 -11.85 4.19
CA MET A 45 -4.22 -11.67 2.87
C MET A 45 -4.85 -10.52 2.07
N SER A 46 -6.08 -10.10 2.40
CA SER A 46 -6.74 -8.95 1.76
C SER A 46 -5.92 -7.64 1.81
N PRO A 47 -5.42 -7.17 2.98
CA PRO A 47 -4.59 -5.97 3.03
C PRO A 47 -3.27 -6.14 2.28
N VAL A 48 -2.68 -7.35 2.27
CA VAL A 48 -1.46 -7.65 1.50
C VAL A 48 -1.71 -7.50 0.00
N ALA A 49 -2.78 -8.12 -0.51
CA ALA A 49 -3.16 -7.99 -1.92
C ALA A 49 -3.45 -6.54 -2.32
N LYS A 50 -4.10 -5.76 -1.44
CA LYS A 50 -4.34 -4.32 -1.67
C LYS A 50 -3.03 -3.53 -1.72
N ALA A 51 -2.10 -3.79 -0.81
CA ALA A 51 -0.80 -3.14 -0.82
C ALA A 51 -0.01 -3.46 -2.10
N ILE A 52 -0.01 -4.72 -2.52
CA ILE A 52 0.59 -5.16 -3.78
C ILE A 52 -0.04 -4.43 -4.97
N ASN A 53 -1.37 -4.40 -5.05
CA ASN A 53 -2.07 -3.69 -6.12
C ASN A 53 -1.74 -2.19 -6.16
N ILE A 54 -1.57 -1.54 -5.00
CA ILE A 54 -1.17 -0.14 -4.93
C ILE A 54 0.26 0.02 -5.47
N LEU A 55 1.20 -0.81 -5.03
CA LEU A 55 2.61 -0.71 -5.43
C LEU A 55 2.90 -1.19 -6.85
N GLN A 56 2.01 -1.97 -7.44
CA GLN A 56 2.12 -2.46 -8.82
C GLN A 56 1.27 -1.67 -9.81
N ALA A 57 0.46 -0.70 -9.35
CA ALA A 57 -0.38 0.08 -10.25
C ALA A 57 0.48 0.99 -11.13
N GLU A 58 0.53 0.70 -12.43
CA GLU A 58 1.32 1.47 -13.42
C GLU A 58 0.93 2.95 -13.49
N THR A 59 -0.29 3.30 -13.05
CA THR A 59 -0.82 4.66 -13.21
C THR A 59 -0.26 5.70 -12.24
N ASN A 60 0.33 5.33 -11.09
CA ASN A 60 0.69 6.33 -10.05
C ASN A 60 1.69 5.88 -8.96
N VAL A 61 2.64 4.98 -9.22
CA VAL A 61 3.63 4.59 -8.18
C VAL A 61 4.86 5.47 -8.27
N GLN A 62 4.70 6.71 -7.82
CA GLN A 62 5.85 7.52 -7.41
C GLN A 62 6.48 6.85 -6.18
N MET A 63 7.81 6.93 -6.04
CA MET A 63 8.53 6.28 -4.92
C MET A 63 7.97 6.66 -3.54
N GLY A 64 7.35 7.85 -3.42
CA GLY A 64 6.67 8.29 -2.20
C GLY A 64 5.47 7.46 -1.74
N TRP A 65 4.94 6.54 -2.56
CA TRP A 65 3.88 5.62 -2.13
C TRP A 65 4.39 4.38 -1.39
N LEU A 66 5.69 4.08 -1.50
CA LEU A 66 6.27 2.84 -0.98
C LEU A 66 6.17 2.77 0.54
N LEU A 67 6.82 3.70 1.26
CA LEU A 67 6.85 3.69 2.72
C LEU A 67 5.46 3.83 3.36
N PRO A 68 4.58 4.75 2.90
CA PRO A 68 3.22 4.86 3.43
C PRO A 68 2.41 3.57 3.27
N THR A 69 2.54 2.88 2.13
CA THR A 69 1.80 1.65 1.85
C THR A 69 2.28 0.50 2.75
N ILE A 70 3.60 0.33 2.91
CA ILE A 70 4.16 -0.69 3.79
C ILE A 70 3.83 -0.38 5.26
N ASN A 71 3.96 0.87 5.70
CA ASN A 71 3.65 1.24 7.09
C ASN A 71 2.18 0.99 7.45
N LEU A 72 1.27 1.32 6.52
CA LEU A 72 -0.16 1.03 6.68
C LEU A 72 -0.44 -0.47 6.70
N LEU A 73 0.25 -1.25 5.87
CA LEU A 73 0.11 -2.71 5.85
C LEU A 73 0.51 -3.31 7.20
N ILE A 74 1.67 -2.93 7.74
CA ILE A 74 2.16 -3.38 9.05
C ILE A 74 1.11 -3.07 10.13
N THR A 75 0.67 -1.80 10.22
CA THR A 75 -0.33 -1.38 11.20
C THR A 75 -1.64 -2.18 11.10
N LYS A 76 -2.08 -2.52 9.88
CA LYS A 76 -3.29 -3.32 9.67
C LYS A 76 -3.09 -4.77 10.11
N LEU A 77 -1.94 -5.37 9.82
CA LEU A 77 -1.62 -6.74 10.22
C LEU A 77 -1.51 -6.88 11.73
N ASP A 78 -0.83 -5.94 12.40
CA ASP A 78 -0.73 -5.87 13.86
C ASP A 78 -2.11 -5.83 14.52
N ARG A 79 -3.01 -4.99 13.99
CA ARG A 79 -4.40 -4.91 14.51
C ARG A 79 -5.17 -6.20 14.28
N LEU A 80 -5.03 -6.83 13.12
CA LEU A 80 -5.72 -8.09 12.80
C LEU A 80 -5.26 -9.21 13.73
N LYS A 81 -3.96 -9.29 13.99
CA LYS A 81 -3.30 -10.31 14.83
C LYS A 81 -3.97 -10.53 16.19
N LEU A 82 -4.49 -9.46 16.80
CA LEU A 82 -5.18 -9.48 18.09
C LEU A 82 -6.46 -10.33 18.07
N SER A 83 -7.12 -10.41 16.92
CA SER A 83 -8.42 -11.07 16.72
C SER A 83 -8.33 -12.48 16.11
N LEU A 84 -7.18 -12.85 15.55
CA LEU A 84 -7.00 -14.13 14.84
C LEU A 84 -6.83 -15.29 15.82
N LYS A 85 -7.34 -16.47 15.47
CA LYS A 85 -7.10 -17.73 16.21
C LYS A 85 -6.12 -18.63 15.48
N TYR A 86 -6.24 -18.74 14.16
CA TYR A 86 -5.46 -19.67 13.33
C TYR A 86 -4.34 -18.97 12.55
N CYS A 87 -4.58 -17.76 12.03
CA CYS A 87 -3.63 -17.10 11.12
C CYS A 87 -2.56 -16.24 11.80
N LYS A 88 -2.38 -16.32 13.14
CA LYS A 88 -1.29 -15.61 13.83
C LYS A 88 0.11 -15.95 13.28
N PRO A 89 0.46 -17.22 12.99
CA PRO A 89 1.76 -17.56 12.41
C PRO A 89 1.96 -16.94 11.03
N LEU A 90 0.90 -16.84 10.22
CA LEU A 90 0.95 -16.20 8.91
C LEU A 90 1.27 -14.71 9.06
N VAL A 91 0.60 -14.01 9.99
CA VAL A 91 0.89 -12.60 10.26
C VAL A 91 2.35 -12.40 10.70
N ASN A 92 2.86 -13.24 11.61
CA ASN A 92 4.27 -13.18 12.03
C ASN A 92 5.23 -13.37 10.84
N ALA A 93 4.96 -14.33 9.95
CA ALA A 93 5.77 -14.57 8.77
C ALA A 93 5.74 -13.39 7.80
N LEU A 94 4.57 -12.77 7.62
CA LEU A 94 4.40 -11.57 6.79
C LEU A 94 5.15 -10.36 7.38
N GLU A 95 5.05 -10.12 8.68
CA GLU A 95 5.79 -9.06 9.39
C GLU A 95 7.31 -9.25 9.23
N LEU A 96 7.80 -10.47 9.47
CA LEU A 96 9.21 -10.80 9.31
C LEU A 96 9.69 -10.61 7.87
N GLY A 97 8.89 -11.09 6.90
CA GLY A 97 9.16 -10.93 5.48
C GLY A 97 9.22 -9.47 5.05
N GLN A 98 8.29 -8.65 5.53
CA GLN A 98 8.27 -7.20 5.28
C GLN A 98 9.49 -6.52 5.88
N LYS A 99 9.82 -6.79 7.15
CA LYS A 99 11.01 -6.23 7.80
C LYS A 99 12.29 -6.62 7.05
N LYS A 100 12.41 -7.88 6.63
CA LYS A 100 13.56 -8.37 5.88
C LYS A 100 13.70 -7.71 4.52
N ARG A 101 12.60 -7.50 3.79
CA ARG A 101 12.61 -6.95 2.43
C ARG A 101 12.68 -5.42 2.40
N PHE A 102 11.90 -4.75 3.24
CA PHE A 102 11.69 -3.30 3.18
C PHE A 102 12.30 -2.55 4.37
N GLY A 103 12.83 -3.22 5.39
CA GLY A 103 13.30 -2.56 6.61
C GLY A 103 14.41 -1.52 6.39
N HIS A 104 15.31 -1.77 5.43
CA HIS A 104 16.35 -0.81 5.07
C HIS A 104 15.79 0.45 4.39
N MET A 105 14.68 0.32 3.65
CA MET A 105 14.05 1.42 2.90
C MET A 105 13.46 2.50 3.82
N PHE A 106 13.13 2.16 5.06
CA PHE A 106 12.69 3.14 6.07
C PHE A 106 13.79 4.07 6.55
N HIS A 107 15.04 3.81 6.16
CA HIS A 107 16.20 4.65 6.46
C HIS A 107 16.82 5.22 5.17
N ASP A 108 16.13 5.05 4.04
CA ASP A 108 16.58 5.56 2.76
C ASP A 108 16.32 7.07 2.70
N PRO A 109 17.38 7.88 2.42
CA PRO A 109 17.29 9.32 2.47
C PRO A 109 16.40 9.92 1.37
N GLU A 110 16.09 9.18 0.30
CA GLU A 110 15.23 9.65 -0.80
C GLU A 110 13.77 9.21 -0.62
N LEU A 111 13.52 8.03 -0.03
CA LEU A 111 12.17 7.48 0.08
C LEU A 111 11.30 8.20 1.13
N ILE A 112 11.90 8.60 2.24
CA ILE A 112 11.21 9.36 3.31
C ILE A 112 10.73 10.72 2.78
N PRO A 113 11.58 11.58 2.20
CA PRO A 113 11.13 12.86 1.67
C PRO A 113 10.19 12.69 0.49
N ALA A 114 10.39 11.70 -0.39
CA ALA A 114 9.44 11.41 -1.47
C ALA A 114 8.03 11.13 -0.93
N ALA A 115 7.90 10.42 0.20
CA ALA A 115 6.62 10.19 0.86
C ALA A 115 6.04 11.48 1.47
N ILE A 116 6.88 12.35 2.05
CA ILE A 116 6.46 13.63 2.64
C ILE A 116 5.99 14.63 1.58
N LEU A 117 6.68 14.71 0.45
CA LEU A 117 6.38 15.66 -0.63
C LEU A 117 5.04 15.37 -1.32
N LEU A 118 4.51 14.15 -1.17
CA LEU A 118 3.17 13.81 -1.66
C LEU A 118 2.08 14.47 -0.78
N PRO A 119 1.24 15.37 -1.32
CA PRO A 119 0.21 16.08 -0.55
C PRO A 119 -0.79 15.17 0.15
N LYS A 120 -0.98 13.96 -0.38
CA LYS A 120 -1.86 12.93 0.19
C LYS A 120 -1.36 12.39 1.53
N PHE A 121 -0.05 12.31 1.72
CA PHE A 121 0.57 11.66 2.88
C PHE A 121 1.18 12.68 3.84
N LYS A 122 1.97 13.62 3.32
CA LYS A 122 2.72 14.59 4.14
C LYS A 122 3.48 13.85 5.24
N THR A 123 3.34 14.27 6.50
CA THR A 123 3.95 13.61 7.66
C THR A 123 3.02 12.61 8.35
N THR A 124 1.78 12.45 7.89
CA THR A 124 0.75 11.65 8.60
C THR A 124 0.86 10.15 8.40
N TRP A 125 1.71 9.70 7.47
CA TRP A 125 1.84 8.28 7.15
C TRP A 125 2.63 7.49 8.21
N THR A 126 3.42 8.16 9.05
CA THR A 126 4.18 7.57 10.17
C THR A 126 3.93 8.35 11.45
N LYS A 127 4.16 7.70 12.60
CA LYS A 127 4.14 8.33 13.93
C LYS A 127 5.55 8.53 14.50
N ASP A 128 6.57 8.11 13.75
CA ASP A 128 7.95 8.25 14.18
C ASP A 128 8.47 9.66 13.84
N ASP A 129 8.57 10.50 14.87
CA ASP A 129 9.05 11.87 14.76
C ASP A 129 10.51 11.92 14.25
N ALA A 130 11.32 10.89 14.52
CA ALA A 130 12.70 10.82 14.03
C ALA A 130 12.73 10.65 12.51
N THR A 131 11.95 9.71 11.97
CA THR A 131 11.75 9.53 10.52
C THR A 131 11.26 10.83 9.86
N ILE A 132 10.27 11.51 10.46
CA ILE A 132 9.72 12.75 9.89
C ILE A 132 10.80 13.84 9.86
N ARG A 133 11.57 14.00 10.94
CA ARG A 133 12.64 14.98 11.02
C ARG A 133 13.71 14.72 9.96
N MET A 134 14.16 13.48 9.82
CA MET A 134 15.15 13.09 8.80
C MET A 134 14.70 13.47 7.39
N GLY A 135 13.45 13.22 7.04
CA GLY A 135 12.92 13.58 5.73
C GLY A 135 12.80 15.10 5.53
N MET A 136 12.40 15.84 6.56
CA MET A 136 12.29 17.31 6.49
C MET A 136 13.66 17.99 6.38
N ASP A 137 14.64 17.52 7.15
CA ASP A 137 16.02 18.02 7.09
C ASP A 137 16.60 17.77 5.69
N TYR A 138 16.42 16.56 5.15
CA TYR A 138 16.85 16.25 3.79
C TYR A 138 16.22 17.18 2.74
N ILE A 139 14.89 17.42 2.82
CA ILE A 139 14.20 18.34 1.90
C ILE A 139 14.80 19.74 2.00
N LYS A 140 15.06 20.22 3.22
CA LYS A 140 15.60 21.55 3.44
C LYS A 140 17.00 21.69 2.84
N ASP A 141 17.88 20.73 3.11
CA ASP A 141 19.27 20.75 2.63
C ASP A 141 19.34 20.77 1.10
N HIS A 142 18.44 20.03 0.41
CA HIS A 142 18.41 19.96 -1.05
C HIS A 142 17.65 21.13 -1.70
N LEU A 143 16.84 21.87 -0.95
CA LEU A 143 16.23 23.13 -1.41
C LEU A 143 17.20 24.32 -1.27
N GLU A 144 18.17 24.22 -0.36
CA GLU A 144 19.21 25.23 -0.15
C GLU A 144 20.42 25.04 -1.10
N GLU A 145 20.54 23.90 -1.81
CA GLU A 145 21.43 23.78 -2.97
C GLU A 145 20.96 24.67 -4.13
N PRO A 146 21.88 25.29 -4.88
CA PRO A 146 21.62 26.62 -5.39
C PRO A 146 20.63 26.67 -6.56
N LEU A 147 19.58 27.48 -6.38
CA LEU A 147 18.90 28.23 -7.44
C LEU A 147 19.86 29.15 -8.26
N LEU A 148 21.19 29.04 -8.10
CA LEU A 148 22.23 29.83 -8.76
C LEU A 148 22.65 29.31 -10.14
N GLN A 149 21.97 28.31 -10.72
CA GLN A 149 22.24 27.85 -12.10
C GLN A 149 21.07 28.01 -13.08
N LEU A 150 19.93 28.60 -12.68
CA LEU A 150 18.96 29.09 -13.66
C LEU A 150 19.37 30.52 -14.05
N GLY A 151 20.12 30.59 -15.15
CA GLY A 151 20.79 31.79 -15.66
C GLY A 151 19.88 33.01 -15.75
N TYR A 152 20.25 34.03 -14.99
CA TYR A 152 19.81 35.39 -15.27
C TYR A 152 20.71 35.96 -16.37
N GLY A 153 20.15 36.11 -17.58
CA GLY A 153 20.61 37.12 -18.53
C GLY A 153 21.03 36.62 -19.91
N THR A 154 20.07 36.31 -20.79
CA THR A 154 19.96 37.11 -22.01
C THR A 154 18.50 37.17 -22.45
N SER A 155 17.98 38.39 -22.52
CA SER A 155 16.65 38.73 -23.03
C SER A 155 16.44 38.18 -24.44
N SER A 156 15.37 37.41 -24.62
CA SER A 156 14.63 37.38 -25.89
C SER A 156 13.21 36.93 -25.62
N SER A 157 12.28 37.84 -25.93
CA SER A 157 10.85 37.66 -26.22
C SER A 157 10.43 36.20 -26.41
N ASP A 158 9.45 35.74 -25.63
CA ASP A 158 8.11 35.52 -26.18
C ASP A 158 7.09 35.40 -25.03
N GLU A 159 6.07 36.26 -25.13
CA GLU A 159 4.85 36.24 -24.35
C GLU A 159 4.04 34.96 -24.66
N ASP A 160 3.22 34.53 -23.69
CA ASP A 160 2.10 33.56 -23.81
C ASP A 160 2.40 32.06 -23.99
N ASP A 161 2.61 31.34 -22.87
CA ASP A 161 2.45 29.85 -22.84
C ASP A 161 1.48 29.34 -21.75
N PHE A 162 0.97 30.20 -20.86
CA PHE A 162 0.08 29.80 -19.76
C PHE A 162 -1.41 30.15 -19.97
N SER A 163 -1.76 30.64 -21.15
CA SER A 163 -3.11 31.13 -21.48
C SER A 163 -3.98 30.08 -22.20
N ALA A 164 -3.41 28.96 -22.65
CA ALA A 164 -4.10 28.02 -23.56
C ALA A 164 -4.96 26.92 -22.88
N MET A 165 -5.09 26.91 -21.54
CA MET A 165 -5.89 25.90 -20.81
C MET A 165 -7.00 26.50 -19.93
N LYS A 166 -7.75 27.45 -20.47
CA LYS A 166 -9.14 27.73 -20.06
C LYS A 166 -9.90 28.10 -21.33
N THR A 167 -10.66 27.24 -21.97
CA THR A 167 -12.02 26.85 -21.57
C THR A 167 -12.55 25.85 -22.61
N SER A 168 -13.29 24.84 -22.17
CA SER A 168 -14.26 24.11 -22.99
C SER A 168 -15.64 24.30 -22.39
N GLN A 169 -16.67 24.35 -23.26
CA GLN A 169 -18.12 24.48 -23.03
C GLN A 169 -18.63 25.93 -22.91
N ALA A 170 -19.69 26.34 -23.61
CA ALA A 170 -20.84 25.59 -24.14
C ALA A 170 -21.21 25.95 -25.60
#